data_AF-A0A7C0Y7K0-F1
#
_entry.id   AF-A0A7C0Y7K0-F1
#
_cell.length_a   1.000
_cell.length_b   1.000
_cell.length_c   1.000
_cell.angle_alpha   90.00
_cell.angle_beta   90.00
_cell.angle_gamma   90.00
#
_symmetry.space_group_name_H-M   'P 1'
#
loop_
_entity.id
_entity.type
_entity.pdbx_description
1 polymer ?
#
loop_
_entity_poly.entity_id
_entity_poly.type
_entity_poly.pdbx_seq_one_letter_code
_entity_poly.pdbx_strand_id
1 'polypeptide(L)'
;MVRIGHPIVFNFIREGIPVFDKDIFVPIKRLLQMGEIKPSREAVEKYMERAPRRLKRVETAKLYMVAEDCYYAMLESAQAVLMFFGRHPPRPEEAPLELKRTLVKMGFIKPELVEWLEGVIKVRKDIEHKKRNEMKGEELDEWIKRAKKFVKEMQKVLVKIEILKRESIVEKSYAIMLETITTLLNAMNKPPKRKEDIPKLFEEHIVKPGLVSEKYLKVLNELDRIRKIAMEGKITDISKSDILMNREYVRKFIREAGKILKSLEKEK
;
A
#
# COMPACT_ATOMS: atom_id res chain seq x y z
N MET A 1 -27.72 -56.73 -18.18
CA MET A 1 -28.27 -55.91 -19.29
C MET A 1 -28.22 -54.41 -19.00
N VAL A 2 -28.82 -53.89 -17.91
CA VAL A 2 -28.76 -52.46 -17.56
C VAL A 2 -27.33 -51.97 -17.29
N ARG A 3 -26.54 -52.75 -16.53
CA ARG A 3 -25.12 -52.46 -16.22
C ARG A 3 -24.20 -52.45 -17.46
N ILE A 4 -24.65 -53.04 -18.57
CA ILE A 4 -23.92 -53.16 -19.83
C ILE A 4 -24.30 -52.01 -20.79
N GLY A 5 -25.34 -51.23 -20.47
CA GLY A 5 -25.79 -50.10 -21.30
C GLY A 5 -26.35 -50.52 -22.64
N HIS A 6 -27.07 -51.66 -22.70
CA HIS A 6 -27.62 -52.16 -23.95
C HIS A 6 -28.59 -51.13 -24.57
N PRO A 7 -28.42 -50.70 -25.85
CA PRO A 7 -29.18 -49.59 -26.45
C PRO A 7 -30.70 -49.72 -26.33
N ILE A 8 -31.20 -50.95 -26.45
CA ILE A 8 -32.63 -51.28 -26.32
C ILE A 8 -33.19 -50.84 -24.95
N VAL A 9 -32.43 -51.04 -23.86
CA VAL A 9 -32.86 -50.66 -22.51
C VAL A 9 -32.98 -49.14 -22.39
N PHE A 10 -32.04 -48.39 -22.98
CA PHE A 10 -32.11 -46.93 -22.98
C PHE A 10 -33.27 -46.41 -23.80
N ASN A 11 -33.54 -47.00 -24.97
CA ASN A 11 -34.69 -46.63 -25.78
C ASN A 11 -36.00 -46.93 -25.06
N PHE A 12 -36.11 -48.08 -24.39
CA PHE A 12 -37.29 -48.43 -23.59
C PHE A 12 -37.55 -47.42 -22.47
N ILE A 13 -36.53 -47.02 -21.72
CA ILE A 13 -36.67 -46.01 -20.66
C ILE A 13 -37.00 -44.63 -21.27
N ARG A 14 -36.40 -44.28 -22.41
CA ARG A 14 -36.61 -42.98 -23.08
C ARG A 14 -38.01 -42.82 -23.65
N GLU A 15 -38.48 -43.81 -24.40
CA GLU A 15 -39.74 -43.77 -25.15
C GLU A 15 -40.91 -44.33 -24.34
N GLY A 16 -40.64 -45.19 -23.35
CA GLY A 16 -41.67 -45.82 -22.53
C GLY A 16 -42.53 -44.80 -21.79
N ILE A 17 -43.85 -45.00 -21.86
CA ILE A 17 -44.86 -44.24 -21.12
C ILE A 17 -45.50 -45.25 -20.15
N PRO A 18 -45.34 -45.07 -18.82
CA PRO A 18 -45.92 -46.00 -17.88
C PRO A 18 -47.44 -45.82 -17.82
N VAL A 19 -48.20 -46.92 -17.97
CA VAL A 19 -49.65 -46.93 -17.75
C VAL A 19 -49.97 -47.03 -16.25
N PHE A 20 -49.11 -47.70 -15.48
CA PHE A 20 -49.14 -47.79 -14.03
C PHE A 20 -47.71 -47.89 -13.51
N ASP A 21 -47.29 -46.99 -12.62
CA ASP A 21 -45.95 -46.96 -12.00
C ASP A 21 -46.08 -46.76 -10.48
N LYS A 22 -45.24 -47.46 -9.71
CA LYS A 22 -45.11 -47.30 -8.25
C LYS A 22 -43.76 -46.64 -7.92
N ASP A 23 -43.53 -45.48 -8.52
CA ASP A 23 -42.32 -44.65 -8.33
C ASP A 23 -40.99 -45.32 -8.70
N ILE A 24 -40.99 -46.25 -9.65
CA ILE A 24 -39.75 -46.91 -10.11
C ILE A 24 -39.34 -46.38 -11.48
N PHE A 25 -40.27 -46.34 -12.43
CA PHE A 25 -39.95 -46.04 -13.82
C PHE A 25 -39.73 -44.54 -14.06
N VAL A 26 -40.62 -43.68 -13.55
CA VAL A 26 -40.54 -42.22 -13.74
C VAL A 26 -39.23 -41.63 -13.19
N PRO A 27 -38.76 -41.97 -11.98
CA PRO A 27 -37.46 -41.48 -11.49
C PRO A 27 -36.27 -41.95 -12.33
N ILE A 28 -36.27 -43.20 -12.79
CA ILE A 28 -35.22 -43.74 -13.67
C ILE A 28 -35.20 -43.00 -15.01
N LYS A 29 -36.38 -42.74 -15.58
CA LYS A 29 -36.51 -41.93 -16.81
C LYS A 29 -35.99 -40.50 -16.62
N ARG A 30 -36.28 -39.87 -15.47
CA ARG A 30 -35.72 -38.55 -15.13
C ARG A 30 -34.19 -38.59 -15.01
N LEU A 31 -33.64 -39.59 -14.33
CA LEU A 31 -32.19 -39.77 -14.24
C LEU A 31 -31.53 -39.98 -15.61
N LEU A 32 -32.19 -40.71 -16.52
CA LEU A 32 -31.75 -40.83 -17.91
C LEU A 32 -31.75 -39.48 -18.63
N GLN A 33 -32.86 -38.73 -18.54
CA GLN A 33 -33.00 -37.39 -19.15
C GLN A 33 -32.01 -36.37 -18.59
N MET A 34 -31.68 -36.46 -17.30
CA MET A 34 -30.65 -35.65 -16.65
C MET A 34 -29.23 -36.10 -17.02
N GLY A 35 -29.06 -37.16 -17.82
CA GLY A 35 -27.76 -37.71 -18.20
C GLY A 35 -26.97 -38.29 -17.02
N GLU A 36 -27.65 -38.78 -15.98
CA GLU A 36 -27.00 -39.44 -14.83
C GLU A 36 -26.74 -40.94 -15.09
N ILE A 37 -27.46 -41.55 -16.04
CA ILE A 37 -27.27 -42.97 -16.42
C ILE A 37 -26.24 -43.07 -17.56
N LYS A 38 -25.09 -43.68 -17.29
CA LYS A 38 -24.00 -43.84 -18.27
C LYS A 38 -24.04 -45.24 -18.92
N PRO A 39 -23.64 -45.40 -20.19
CA PRO A 39 -23.16 -44.38 -21.14
C PRO A 39 -24.28 -43.88 -22.08
N SER A 40 -25.38 -43.31 -21.55
CA SER A 40 -26.49 -42.86 -22.40
C SER A 40 -26.12 -41.65 -23.28
N ARG A 41 -26.91 -41.42 -24.33
CA ARG A 41 -26.75 -40.25 -25.21
C ARG A 41 -26.88 -38.94 -24.43
N GLU A 42 -27.83 -38.86 -23.51
CA GLU A 42 -28.07 -37.70 -22.65
C GLU A 42 -26.88 -37.43 -21.72
N ALA A 43 -26.24 -38.48 -21.20
CA ALA A 43 -25.01 -38.35 -20.44
C ALA A 43 -23.89 -37.78 -21.32
N VAL A 44 -23.70 -38.29 -22.54
CA VAL A 44 -22.71 -37.77 -23.50
C VAL A 44 -22.97 -36.30 -23.82
N GLU A 45 -24.20 -35.93 -24.15
CA GLU A 45 -24.61 -34.55 -24.44
C GLU A 45 -24.32 -33.63 -23.24
N LYS A 46 -24.66 -34.05 -22.01
CA LYS A 46 -24.34 -33.32 -20.78
C LYS A 46 -22.83 -33.13 -20.57
N TYR A 47 -22.00 -34.14 -20.86
CA TYR A 47 -20.55 -34.00 -20.79
C TYR A 47 -20.03 -33.01 -21.84
N MET A 48 -20.53 -33.10 -23.07
CA MET A 48 -20.13 -32.21 -24.17
C MET A 48 -20.58 -30.77 -23.95
N GLU A 49 -21.77 -30.53 -23.40
CA GLU A 49 -22.29 -29.19 -23.11
C GLU A 49 -21.45 -28.47 -22.03
N ARG A 50 -20.86 -29.23 -21.10
CA ARG A 50 -20.00 -28.67 -20.05
C ARG A 50 -18.66 -28.16 -20.57
N ALA A 51 -18.13 -28.76 -21.64
CA ALA A 51 -16.81 -28.41 -22.18
C ALA A 51 -16.68 -26.92 -22.60
N PRO A 52 -17.55 -26.36 -23.47
CA PRO A 52 -17.45 -24.96 -23.87
C PRO A 52 -17.73 -23.99 -22.70
N ARG A 53 -18.61 -24.35 -21.77
CA ARG A 53 -18.86 -23.55 -20.55
C ARG A 53 -17.59 -23.42 -19.70
N ARG A 54 -16.81 -24.51 -19.57
CA ARG A 54 -15.52 -24.49 -18.85
C ARG A 54 -14.49 -23.62 -19.56
N LEU A 55 -14.40 -23.70 -20.89
CA LEU A 55 -13.49 -22.85 -21.66
C LEU A 55 -13.86 -21.36 -21.51
N LYS A 56 -15.15 -21.01 -21.67
CA LYS A 56 -15.64 -19.64 -21.46
C LYS A 56 -15.35 -19.11 -20.05
N ARG A 57 -15.40 -19.97 -19.03
CA ARG A 57 -15.03 -19.59 -17.66
C ARG A 57 -13.57 -19.16 -17.57
N VAL A 58 -12.65 -19.87 -18.23
CA VAL A 58 -11.23 -19.50 -18.24
C VAL A 58 -11.03 -18.17 -18.98
N GLU A 59 -11.66 -17.99 -20.14
CA GLU A 59 -11.62 -16.72 -20.88
C GLU A 59 -12.13 -15.54 -20.04
N THR A 60 -13.24 -15.75 -19.34
CA THR A 60 -13.81 -14.75 -18.43
C THR A 60 -12.88 -14.46 -17.26
N ALA A 61 -12.26 -15.49 -16.68
CA ALA A 61 -11.33 -15.34 -15.57
C ALA A 61 -10.11 -14.48 -15.94
N LYS A 62 -9.56 -14.64 -17.15
CA LYS A 62 -8.44 -13.80 -17.64
C LYS A 62 -8.79 -12.31 -17.63
N LEU A 63 -10.01 -11.94 -18.01
CA LEU A 63 -10.46 -10.55 -17.97
C LEU A 63 -10.52 -10.01 -16.54
N TYR A 64 -11.11 -10.79 -15.63
CA TYR A 64 -11.23 -10.39 -14.21
C TYR A 64 -9.88 -10.23 -13.54
N MET A 65 -8.89 -11.07 -13.85
CA MET A 65 -7.53 -10.96 -13.31
C MET A 65 -6.86 -9.60 -13.63
N VAL A 66 -7.21 -8.97 -14.76
CA VAL A 66 -6.71 -7.62 -15.07
C VAL A 66 -7.64 -6.54 -14.53
N ALA A 67 -8.93 -6.66 -14.79
CA ALA A 67 -9.93 -5.64 -14.48
C ALA A 67 -10.11 -5.41 -12.97
N GLU A 68 -9.92 -6.45 -12.16
CA GLU A 68 -10.03 -6.38 -10.70
C GLU A 68 -8.64 -6.45 -10.08
N ASP A 69 -7.92 -7.57 -10.20
CA ASP A 69 -6.71 -7.78 -9.39
C ASP A 69 -5.55 -6.86 -9.79
N CYS A 70 -5.18 -6.80 -11.08
CA CYS A 70 -4.07 -5.93 -11.52
C CYS A 70 -4.42 -4.45 -11.35
N TYR A 71 -5.66 -4.08 -11.68
CA TYR A 71 -6.16 -2.72 -11.52
C TYR A 71 -6.09 -2.24 -10.08
N TYR A 72 -6.70 -2.97 -9.13
CA TYR A 72 -6.74 -2.54 -7.73
C TYR A 72 -5.35 -2.58 -7.09
N ALA A 73 -4.51 -3.58 -7.42
CA ALA A 73 -3.13 -3.59 -6.95
C ALA A 73 -2.35 -2.33 -7.35
N MET A 74 -2.51 -1.86 -8.58
CA MET A 74 -1.87 -0.64 -9.06
C MET A 74 -2.51 0.62 -8.46
N LEU A 75 -3.84 0.71 -8.44
CA LEU A 75 -4.54 1.88 -7.93
C LEU A 75 -4.30 2.09 -6.42
N GLU A 76 -4.47 1.04 -5.61
CA GLU A 76 -4.37 1.13 -4.16
C GLU A 76 -2.93 1.39 -3.71
N SER A 77 -1.94 0.80 -4.39
CA SER A 77 -0.53 1.10 -4.10
C SER A 77 -0.17 2.55 -4.42
N ALA A 78 -0.73 3.12 -5.51
CA ALA A 78 -0.59 4.54 -5.81
C ALA A 78 -1.27 5.43 -4.75
N GLN A 79 -2.51 5.12 -4.39
CA GLN A 79 -3.26 5.84 -3.36
C GLN A 79 -2.55 5.79 -2.00
N ALA A 80 -2.00 4.64 -1.62
CA ALA A 80 -1.24 4.48 -0.38
C ALA A 80 0.00 5.39 -0.33
N VAL A 81 0.73 5.51 -1.44
CA VAL A 81 1.88 6.43 -1.53
C VAL A 81 1.43 7.89 -1.40
N LEU A 82 0.35 8.28 -2.08
CA LEU A 82 -0.20 9.64 -2.00
C LEU A 82 -0.70 9.97 -0.59
N MET A 83 -1.40 9.05 0.06
CA MET A 83 -1.81 9.14 1.46
C MET A 83 -0.61 9.29 2.39
N PHE A 84 0.43 8.48 2.18
CA PHE A 84 1.64 8.60 2.95
C PHE A 84 2.32 9.96 2.72
N PHE A 85 2.21 10.53 1.53
CA PHE A 85 2.68 11.89 1.25
C PHE A 85 1.79 13.00 1.85
N GLY A 86 0.70 12.65 2.55
CA GLY A 86 -0.21 13.59 3.19
C GLY A 86 -1.31 14.13 2.27
N ARG A 87 -1.58 13.45 1.15
CA ARG A 87 -2.67 13.79 0.23
C ARG A 87 -3.86 12.87 0.42
N HIS A 88 -5.05 13.34 0.06
CA HIS A 88 -6.22 12.47 0.02
C HIS A 88 -6.09 11.46 -1.13
N PRO A 89 -6.59 10.22 -0.95
CA PRO A 89 -6.59 9.23 -2.02
C PRO A 89 -7.50 9.73 -3.16
N PRO A 90 -6.95 9.91 -4.38
CA PRO A 90 -7.73 10.39 -5.51
C PRO A 90 -8.72 9.33 -5.98
N ARG A 91 -9.77 9.77 -6.70
CA ARG A 91 -10.64 8.86 -7.43
C ARG A 91 -9.84 8.12 -8.52
N PRO A 92 -10.25 6.93 -8.96
CA PRO A 92 -9.51 6.17 -9.97
C PRO A 92 -9.14 6.96 -11.22
N GLU A 93 -10.06 7.77 -11.73
CA GLU A 93 -9.87 8.58 -12.94
C GLU A 93 -8.86 9.72 -12.75
N GLU A 94 -8.72 10.22 -11.52
CA GLU A 94 -7.86 11.33 -11.16
C GLU A 94 -6.47 10.86 -10.70
N ALA A 95 -6.35 9.59 -10.29
CA ALA A 95 -5.13 9.02 -9.74
C ALA A 95 -3.89 9.20 -10.64
N PRO A 96 -3.96 8.96 -11.96
CA PRO A 96 -2.81 9.19 -12.84
C PRO A 96 -2.34 10.65 -12.88
N LEU A 97 -3.29 11.58 -12.95
CA LEU A 97 -2.99 13.02 -12.97
C LEU A 97 -2.32 13.45 -11.66
N GLU A 98 -2.82 12.96 -10.52
CA GLU A 98 -2.25 13.29 -9.21
C GLU A 98 -0.84 12.71 -9.05
N LEU A 99 -0.60 11.47 -9.49
CA LEU A 99 0.75 10.89 -9.53
C LEU A 99 1.72 11.73 -10.39
N LYS A 100 1.26 12.22 -11.53
CA LYS A 100 2.07 13.07 -12.42
C LYS A 100 2.43 14.40 -11.76
N ARG A 101 1.44 15.05 -11.12
CA ARG A 101 1.61 16.35 -10.44
C ARG A 101 2.49 16.28 -9.20
N THR A 102 2.55 15.11 -8.56
CA THR A 102 3.27 14.90 -7.30
C THR A 102 4.55 14.09 -7.53
N LEU A 103 4.44 12.77 -7.62
CA LEU A 103 5.56 11.84 -7.60
C LEU A 103 6.45 11.97 -8.84
N VAL A 104 5.88 12.14 -10.05
CA VAL A 104 6.68 12.34 -11.26
C VAL A 104 7.38 13.70 -11.22
N LYS A 105 6.65 14.77 -10.91
CA LYS A 105 7.22 16.13 -10.83
C LYS A 105 8.35 16.23 -9.80
N MET A 106 8.25 15.48 -8.70
CA MET A 106 9.30 15.38 -7.68
C MET A 106 10.40 14.37 -8.01
N GLY A 107 10.31 13.66 -9.13
CA GLY A 107 11.31 12.68 -9.56
C GLY A 107 11.31 11.35 -8.78
N PHE A 108 10.25 11.06 -8.00
CA PHE A 108 10.13 9.81 -7.27
C PHE A 108 9.84 8.60 -8.17
N ILE A 109 9.10 8.82 -9.25
CA ILE A 109 8.71 7.77 -10.21
C ILE A 109 8.87 8.25 -11.66
N LYS A 110 8.97 7.30 -12.59
CA LYS A 110 9.01 7.58 -14.04
C LYS A 110 7.59 7.80 -14.61
N PRO A 111 7.44 8.63 -15.66
CA PRO A 111 6.16 8.82 -16.35
C PRO A 111 5.52 7.52 -16.86
N GLU A 112 6.34 6.55 -17.29
CA GLU A 112 5.92 5.22 -17.75
C GLU A 112 4.98 4.50 -16.77
N LEU A 113 5.20 4.65 -15.45
CA LEU A 113 4.33 4.05 -14.44
C LEU A 113 2.92 4.65 -14.48
N VAL A 114 2.81 5.96 -14.72
CA VAL A 114 1.52 6.66 -14.84
C VAL A 114 0.76 6.16 -16.07
N GLU A 115 1.45 5.98 -17.19
CA GLU A 115 0.86 5.45 -18.43
C GLU A 115 0.32 4.03 -18.23
N TRP A 116 1.00 3.19 -17.44
CA TRP A 116 0.48 1.86 -17.10
C TRP A 116 -0.78 1.94 -16.25
N LEU A 117 -0.86 2.87 -15.29
CA LEU A 117 -2.05 3.07 -14.48
C LEU A 117 -3.23 3.54 -15.34
N GLU A 118 -3.01 4.52 -16.23
CA GLU A 118 -4.03 4.98 -17.19
C GLU A 118 -4.52 3.82 -18.08
N GLY A 119 -3.58 3.01 -18.56
CA GLY A 119 -3.87 1.86 -19.40
C GLY A 119 -4.72 0.82 -18.68
N VAL A 120 -4.39 0.44 -17.43
CA VAL A 120 -5.15 -0.57 -16.69
C VAL A 120 -6.56 -0.07 -16.33
N ILE A 121 -6.70 1.23 -15.98
CA ILE A 121 -8.01 1.88 -15.76
C ILE A 121 -8.86 1.78 -17.03
N LYS A 122 -8.27 2.06 -18.19
CA LYS A 122 -8.98 1.97 -19.47
C LYS A 122 -9.41 0.53 -19.78
N VAL A 123 -8.52 -0.44 -19.61
CA VAL A 123 -8.83 -1.87 -19.83
C VAL A 123 -9.99 -2.31 -18.94
N ARG A 124 -10.00 -1.92 -17.66
CA ARG A 124 -11.11 -2.20 -16.75
C ARG A 124 -12.43 -1.61 -17.26
N LYS A 125 -12.45 -0.33 -17.64
CA LYS A 125 -13.66 0.32 -18.19
C LYS A 125 -14.16 -0.35 -19.48
N ASP A 126 -13.26 -0.77 -20.36
CA ASP A 126 -13.63 -1.45 -21.59
C ASP A 126 -14.23 -2.84 -21.33
N ILE A 127 -13.77 -3.53 -20.28
CA ILE A 127 -14.34 -4.81 -19.82
C ILE A 127 -15.70 -4.59 -19.13
N GLU A 128 -15.83 -3.62 -18.23
CA GLU A 128 -17.10 -3.28 -17.55
C GLU A 128 -18.21 -2.93 -18.56
N HIS A 129 -17.87 -2.16 -19.59
CA HIS A 129 -18.81 -1.78 -20.65
C HIS A 129 -18.98 -2.82 -21.75
N LYS A 130 -18.42 -4.04 -21.59
CA LYS A 130 -18.49 -5.15 -22.57
C LYS A 130 -17.98 -4.77 -23.97
N LYS A 131 -17.16 -3.73 -24.08
CA LYS A 131 -16.42 -3.38 -25.31
C LYS A 131 -15.33 -4.41 -25.58
N ARG A 132 -14.85 -5.04 -24.52
CA ARG A 132 -13.80 -6.05 -24.55
C ARG A 132 -14.26 -7.32 -23.86
N ASN A 133 -14.40 -8.39 -24.65
CA ASN A 133 -14.94 -9.68 -24.18
C ASN A 133 -13.90 -10.81 -24.19
N GLU A 134 -12.70 -10.55 -24.68
CA GLU A 134 -11.62 -11.53 -24.79
C GLU A 134 -10.25 -10.89 -24.53
N MET A 135 -9.32 -11.70 -24.04
CA MET A 135 -7.93 -11.30 -23.78
C MET A 135 -6.98 -12.46 -24.05
N LYS A 136 -5.90 -12.18 -24.78
CA LYS A 136 -4.84 -13.15 -25.03
C LYS A 136 -4.05 -13.41 -23.75
N GLY A 137 -3.54 -14.63 -23.59
CA GLY A 137 -2.71 -14.99 -22.42
C GLY A 137 -1.46 -14.11 -22.30
N GLU A 138 -0.79 -13.85 -23.44
CA GLU A 138 0.40 -12.98 -23.49
C GLU A 138 0.13 -11.57 -22.95
N GLU A 139 -1.04 -11.02 -23.25
CA GLU A 139 -1.42 -9.69 -22.78
C GLU A 139 -1.74 -9.68 -21.29
N LEU A 140 -2.41 -10.72 -20.79
CA LEU A 140 -2.62 -10.90 -19.35
C LEU A 140 -1.27 -10.97 -18.61
N ASP A 141 -0.33 -11.76 -19.12
CA ASP A 141 1.01 -11.88 -18.54
C ASP A 141 1.77 -10.55 -18.53
N GLU A 142 1.60 -9.74 -19.58
CA GLU A 142 2.16 -8.39 -19.64
C GLU A 142 1.56 -7.47 -18.56
N TRP A 143 0.24 -7.48 -18.38
CA TRP A 143 -0.41 -6.71 -17.32
C TRP A 143 0.04 -7.13 -15.92
N ILE A 144 0.15 -8.43 -15.67
CA ILE A 144 0.67 -8.96 -14.40
C ILE A 144 2.11 -8.47 -14.17
N LYS A 145 2.97 -8.50 -15.19
CA LYS A 145 4.35 -8.02 -15.11
C LYS A 145 4.41 -6.52 -14.80
N ARG A 146 3.61 -5.71 -15.49
CA ARG A 146 3.49 -4.26 -15.26
C ARG A 146 3.01 -3.96 -13.84
N ALA A 147 1.95 -4.62 -13.39
CA ALA A 147 1.39 -4.46 -12.05
C ALA A 147 2.42 -4.81 -10.96
N LYS A 148 3.12 -5.95 -11.08
CA LYS A 148 4.20 -6.34 -10.15
C LYS A 148 5.31 -5.29 -10.08
N LYS A 149 5.78 -4.79 -11.24
CA LYS A 149 6.81 -3.74 -11.28
C LYS A 149 6.28 -2.43 -10.68
N PHE A 150 5.05 -2.06 -10.99
CA PHE A 150 4.41 -0.86 -10.46
C PHE A 150 4.34 -0.87 -8.93
N VAL A 151 3.78 -1.93 -8.35
CA VAL A 151 3.65 -2.08 -6.89
C VAL A 151 5.03 -2.04 -6.22
N LYS A 152 6.03 -2.72 -6.80
CA LYS A 152 7.41 -2.71 -6.29
C LYS A 152 8.00 -1.30 -6.29
N GLU A 153 7.78 -0.50 -7.33
CA GLU A 153 8.24 0.89 -7.37
C GLU A 153 7.50 1.75 -6.34
N MET A 154 6.19 1.58 -6.17
CA MET A 154 5.42 2.30 -5.12
C MET A 154 5.94 1.98 -3.71
N GLN A 155 6.25 0.71 -3.42
CA GLN A 155 6.86 0.30 -2.15
C GLN A 155 8.22 0.96 -1.91
N LYS A 156 9.08 1.05 -2.95
CA LYS A 156 10.36 1.76 -2.83
C LYS A 156 10.16 3.25 -2.55
N VAL A 157 9.17 3.87 -3.18
CA VAL A 157 8.85 5.29 -2.95
C VAL A 157 8.38 5.52 -1.52
N LEU A 158 7.56 4.63 -0.94
CA LEU A 158 7.17 4.71 0.47
C LEU A 158 8.39 4.75 1.40
N VAL A 159 9.34 3.83 1.20
CA VAL A 159 10.58 3.79 1.99
C VAL A 159 11.39 5.07 1.84
N LYS A 160 11.55 5.58 0.61
CA LYS A 160 12.23 6.86 0.36
C LYS A 160 11.57 8.03 1.07
N ILE A 161 10.24 8.15 1.01
CA ILE A 161 9.50 9.21 1.69
C ILE A 161 9.63 9.05 3.22
N GLU A 162 9.64 7.83 3.73
CA GLU A 162 9.82 7.59 5.16
C GLU A 162 11.18 8.08 5.65
N ILE A 163 12.25 7.76 4.92
CA ILE A 163 13.61 8.24 5.18
C ILE A 163 13.63 9.77 5.24
N LEU A 164 13.13 10.44 4.20
CA LEU A 164 13.08 11.91 4.14
C LEU A 164 12.29 12.53 5.30
N LYS A 165 11.20 11.88 5.72
CA LYS A 165 10.42 12.34 6.89
C LYS A 165 11.20 12.21 8.20
N ARG A 166 11.89 11.08 8.40
CA ARG A 166 12.71 10.85 9.60
C ARG A 166 13.84 11.86 9.67
N GLU A 167 14.56 12.06 8.57
CA GLU A 167 15.61 13.07 8.45
C GLU A 167 15.07 14.48 8.76
N SER A 168 13.94 14.85 8.15
CA SER A 168 13.32 16.16 8.39
C SER A 168 12.93 16.36 9.85
N ILE A 169 12.47 15.32 10.55
CA ILE A 169 12.13 15.41 11.98
C ILE A 169 13.38 15.65 12.82
N VAL A 170 14.46 14.91 12.55
CA VAL A 170 15.74 15.04 13.28
C VAL A 170 16.33 16.44 13.06
N GLU A 171 16.46 16.87 11.81
CA GLU A 171 16.99 18.20 11.47
C GLU A 171 16.20 19.33 12.12
N LYS A 172 14.86 19.29 12.02
CA LYS A 172 14.00 20.30 12.67
C LYS A 172 14.12 20.27 14.19
N SER A 173 14.15 19.09 14.79
CA SER A 173 14.26 18.95 16.25
C SER A 173 15.60 19.47 16.77
N TYR A 174 16.69 19.16 16.05
CA TYR A 174 18.03 19.67 16.36
C TYR A 174 18.12 21.19 16.20
N ALA A 175 17.61 21.74 15.10
CA ALA A 175 17.58 23.18 14.86
C ALA A 175 16.82 23.94 15.95
N ILE A 176 15.61 23.47 16.30
CA ILE A 176 14.79 24.07 17.37
C ILE A 176 15.47 23.98 18.73
N MET A 177 16.15 22.86 19.02
CA MET A 177 16.92 22.70 20.26
C MET A 177 18.02 23.76 20.35
N LEU A 178 18.83 23.92 19.30
CA LEU A 178 19.89 24.92 19.24
C LEU A 178 19.37 26.35 19.33
N GLU A 179 18.27 26.66 18.63
CA GLU A 179 17.63 27.97 18.67
C GLU A 179 17.16 28.31 20.10
N THR A 180 16.47 27.36 20.75
CA THR A 180 15.98 27.53 22.13
C THR A 180 17.14 27.75 23.12
N ILE A 181 18.23 26.98 22.98
CA ILE A 181 19.44 27.18 23.79
C ILE A 181 20.03 28.57 23.54
N THR A 182 20.12 28.98 22.27
CA THR A 182 20.67 30.29 21.89
C THR A 182 19.85 31.43 22.48
N THR A 183 18.52 31.33 22.46
CA THR A 183 17.62 32.31 23.09
C THR A 183 17.87 32.42 24.60
N LEU A 184 18.02 31.30 25.31
CA LEU A 184 18.35 31.29 26.74
C LEU A 184 19.71 31.95 27.00
N LEU A 185 20.74 31.57 26.26
CA LEU A 185 22.08 32.12 26.38
C LEU A 185 22.10 33.64 26.13
N ASN A 186 21.35 34.11 25.13
CA ASN A 186 21.20 35.53 24.85
C ASN A 186 20.52 36.28 26.00
N ALA A 187 19.45 35.72 26.58
CA ALA A 187 18.77 36.33 27.73
C ALA A 187 19.69 36.48 28.95
N MET A 188 20.63 35.54 29.11
CA MET A 188 21.68 35.53 30.14
C MET A 188 22.90 36.41 29.79
N ASN A 189 22.86 37.19 28.70
CA ASN A 189 23.97 38.01 28.20
C ASN A 189 25.24 37.20 27.85
N LYS A 190 25.09 35.93 27.45
CA LYS A 190 26.19 35.05 27.04
C LYS A 190 25.99 34.50 25.62
N PRO A 191 25.87 35.36 24.60
CA PRO A 191 25.57 34.93 23.24
C PRO A 191 26.68 34.02 22.69
N PRO A 192 26.33 32.91 22.00
CA PRO A 192 27.32 32.06 21.36
C PRO A 192 27.98 32.79 20.19
N LYS A 193 29.32 32.71 20.09
CA LYS A 193 30.08 33.32 18.98
C LYS A 193 30.00 32.49 17.70
N ARG A 194 29.96 31.16 17.83
CA ARG A 194 29.79 30.21 16.72
C ARG A 194 28.79 29.13 17.09
N LYS A 195 28.22 28.44 16.09
CA LYS A 195 27.24 27.36 16.32
C LYS A 195 27.87 26.18 17.05
N GLU A 196 29.16 25.93 16.84
CA GLU A 196 29.93 24.86 17.46
C GLU A 196 30.14 25.10 18.97
N ASP A 197 30.01 26.34 19.44
CA ASP A 197 30.18 26.69 20.86
C ASP A 197 28.90 26.44 21.67
N ILE A 198 27.75 26.30 21.01
CA ILE A 198 26.44 26.18 21.66
C ILE A 198 26.38 25.00 22.65
N PRO A 199 26.83 23.77 22.31
CA PRO A 199 26.78 22.65 23.24
C PRO A 199 27.60 22.89 24.52
N LYS A 200 28.80 23.49 24.39
CA LYS A 200 29.67 23.80 25.54
C LYS A 200 29.06 24.85 26.44
N LEU A 201 28.59 25.95 25.87
CA LEU A 201 27.94 27.03 26.62
C LEU A 201 26.64 26.58 27.27
N PHE A 202 25.89 25.69 26.63
CA PHE A 202 24.70 25.07 27.21
C PHE A 202 25.03 24.29 28.47
N GLU A 203 26.06 23.44 28.41
CA GLU A 203 26.51 22.68 29.58
C GLU A 203 26.98 23.61 30.71
N GLU A 204 27.83 24.58 30.40
CA GLU A 204 28.47 25.45 31.39
C GLU A 204 27.53 26.43 32.08
N HIS A 205 26.55 26.98 31.35
CA HIS A 205 25.75 28.11 31.85
C HIS A 205 24.30 27.76 32.12
N ILE A 206 23.79 26.64 31.61
CA ILE A 206 22.39 26.26 31.79
C ILE A 206 22.27 24.94 32.56
N VAL A 207 23.05 23.93 32.19
CA VAL A 207 22.96 22.59 32.82
C VAL A 207 23.69 22.52 34.15
N LYS A 208 24.99 22.88 34.21
CA LYS A 208 25.79 22.86 35.44
C LYS A 208 25.21 23.72 36.57
N PRO A 209 24.65 24.91 36.30
CA PRO A 209 23.98 25.71 37.33
C PRO A 209 22.63 25.12 37.78
N GLY A 210 22.16 24.03 37.17
CA GLY A 210 20.91 23.35 37.55
C GLY A 210 19.64 24.03 37.05
N LEU A 211 19.75 25.03 36.16
CA LEU A 211 18.57 25.69 35.58
C LEU A 211 17.73 24.73 34.75
N VAL A 212 18.38 23.73 34.15
CA VAL A 212 17.76 22.71 33.31
C VAL A 212 18.40 21.35 33.62
N SER A 213 17.60 20.29 33.56
CA SER A 213 18.08 18.90 33.79
C SER A 213 19.10 18.44 32.74
N GLU A 214 20.13 17.72 33.18
CA GLU A 214 21.17 17.09 32.33
C GLU A 214 20.60 16.19 31.22
N LYS A 215 19.38 15.67 31.39
CA LYS A 215 18.69 14.89 30.35
C LYS A 215 18.62 15.62 29.01
N TYR A 216 18.52 16.95 29.00
CA TYR A 216 18.43 17.75 27.78
C TYR A 216 19.77 17.89 27.05
N LEU A 217 20.90 17.84 27.78
CA LEU A 217 22.23 17.74 27.17
C LEU A 217 22.41 16.39 26.47
N LYS A 218 21.94 15.30 27.10
CA LYS A 218 21.92 13.96 26.48
C LYS A 218 21.08 13.94 25.21
N VAL A 219 19.91 14.58 25.22
CA VAL A 219 19.03 14.73 24.04
C VAL A 219 19.72 15.52 22.92
N LEU A 220 20.42 16.62 23.23
CA LEU A 220 21.18 17.39 22.23
C LEU A 220 22.26 16.54 21.56
N ASN A 221 23.05 15.82 22.37
CA ASN A 221 24.12 14.95 21.88
C ASN A 221 23.58 13.78 21.04
N GLU A 222 22.47 13.18 21.48
CA GLU A 222 21.84 12.09 20.73
C GLU A 222 21.24 12.59 19.41
N LEU A 223 20.62 13.78 19.39
CA LEU A 223 20.15 14.40 18.14
C LEU A 223 21.30 14.68 17.16
N ASP A 224 22.45 15.18 17.64
CA ASP A 224 23.64 15.38 16.80
C ASP A 224 24.19 14.06 16.26
N ARG A 225 24.22 13.01 17.09
CA ARG A 225 24.61 11.65 16.67
C ARG A 225 23.66 11.10 15.60
N ILE A 226 22.35 11.12 15.84
CA ILE A 226 21.34 10.65 14.88
C ILE A 226 21.44 11.43 13.57
N ARG A 227 21.68 12.75 13.64
CA ARG A 227 21.88 13.60 12.47
C ARG A 227 23.10 13.18 11.63
N LYS A 228 24.24 12.87 12.27
CA LYS A 228 25.42 12.36 11.57
C LYS A 228 25.13 11.02 10.87
N ILE A 229 24.44 10.11 11.55
CA ILE A 229 24.00 8.83 10.97
C ILE A 229 23.05 9.06 9.79
N ALA A 230 22.18 10.08 9.86
CA ALA A 230 21.30 10.47 8.78
C ALA A 230 22.09 10.97 7.55
N MET A 231 23.13 11.78 7.76
CA MET A 231 24.01 12.26 6.68
C MET A 231 24.77 11.12 5.99
N GLU A 232 25.02 10.02 6.69
CA GLU A 232 25.58 8.79 6.10
C GLU A 232 24.54 7.92 5.37
N GLY A 233 23.27 8.34 5.33
CA GLY A 233 22.17 7.59 4.70
C GLY A 233 21.66 6.40 5.52
N LYS A 234 22.00 6.32 6.81
CA LYS A 234 21.67 5.18 7.70
C LYS A 234 20.57 5.49 8.71
N ILE A 235 19.72 6.49 8.45
CA ILE A 235 18.62 6.87 9.36
C ILE A 235 17.62 5.73 9.63
N THR A 236 17.57 4.71 8.78
CA THR A 236 16.73 3.52 8.97
C THR A 236 17.19 2.65 10.13
N ASP A 237 18.46 2.72 10.51
CA ASP A 237 19.04 1.97 11.64
C ASP A 237 18.57 2.52 12.99
N ILE A 238 18.08 3.77 12.99
CA ILE A 238 17.51 4.40 14.18
C ILE A 238 16.02 4.10 14.26
N SER A 239 15.59 3.67 15.44
CA SER A 239 14.17 3.42 15.71
C SER A 239 13.35 4.69 15.54
N LYS A 240 12.22 4.57 14.85
CA LYS A 240 11.24 5.66 14.72
C LYS A 240 10.77 6.17 16.08
N SER A 241 10.65 5.27 17.07
CA SER A 241 10.26 5.62 18.45
C SER A 241 11.27 6.58 19.07
N ASP A 242 12.56 6.31 18.88
CA ASP A 242 13.63 7.11 19.48
C ASP A 242 13.69 8.51 18.88
N ILE A 243 13.48 8.63 17.56
CA ILE A 243 13.39 9.92 16.86
C ILE A 243 12.22 10.74 17.42
N LEU A 244 11.05 10.12 17.59
CA LEU A 244 9.86 10.79 18.11
C LEU A 244 9.99 11.16 19.59
N MET A 245 10.63 10.31 20.38
CA MET A 245 10.91 10.56 21.80
C MET A 245 11.82 11.77 21.97
N ASN A 246 12.92 11.85 21.20
CA ASN A 246 13.81 13.01 21.22
C ASN A 246 13.08 14.29 20.81
N ARG A 247 12.23 14.26 19.77
CA ARG A 247 11.37 15.39 19.38
C ARG A 247 10.46 15.85 20.53
N GLU A 248 9.89 14.92 21.28
CA GLU A 248 9.02 15.24 22.41
C GLU A 248 9.81 15.83 23.59
N TYR A 249 11.04 15.35 23.84
CA TYR A 249 11.93 15.99 24.80
C TYR A 249 12.28 17.42 24.37
N VAL A 250 12.54 17.69 23.10
CA VAL A 250 12.74 19.06 22.60
C VAL A 250 11.51 19.93 22.88
N ARG A 251 10.29 19.43 22.66
CA ARG A 251 9.07 20.19 23.00
C ARG A 251 8.93 20.48 24.48
N LYS A 252 9.28 19.52 25.34
CA LYS A 252 9.31 19.73 26.81
C LYS A 252 10.37 20.77 27.19
N PHE A 253 11.55 20.72 26.56
CA PHE A 253 12.60 21.70 26.75
C PHE A 253 12.14 23.11 26.39
N ILE A 254 11.47 23.31 25.25
CA ILE A 254 10.92 24.62 24.86
C ILE A 254 10.00 25.19 25.95
N ARG A 255 9.14 24.33 26.54
CA ARG A 255 8.23 24.76 27.62
C ARG A 255 8.98 25.13 28.89
N GLU A 256 10.01 24.37 29.27
CA GLU A 256 10.84 24.68 30.43
C GLU A 256 11.67 25.96 30.20
N ALA A 257 12.30 26.09 29.04
CA ALA A 257 13.02 27.28 28.60
C ALA A 257 12.13 28.52 28.64
N GLY A 258 10.89 28.42 28.16
CA GLY A 258 9.92 29.52 28.21
C GLY A 258 9.56 29.96 29.65
N LYS A 259 9.60 29.06 30.64
CA LYS A 259 9.42 29.43 32.04
C LYS A 259 10.64 30.16 32.59
N ILE A 260 11.84 29.69 32.24
CA ILE A 260 13.12 30.29 32.65
C ILE A 260 13.28 31.69 32.06
N LEU A 261 12.92 31.88 30.79
CA LEU A 261 12.95 33.22 30.16
C LEU A 261 12.05 34.20 30.93
N LYS A 262 10.84 33.79 31.29
CA LYS A 262 9.92 34.63 32.08
C LYS A 262 10.43 34.95 33.48
N SER A 263 11.20 34.07 34.12
CA SER A 263 11.80 34.40 35.42
C SER A 263 12.96 35.36 35.27
N LEU A 264 13.81 35.17 34.26
CA LEU A 264 14.95 36.07 33.96
C LEU A 264 14.49 37.48 33.56
N GLU A 265 13.32 37.62 32.93
CA GLU A 265 12.71 38.91 32.62
C GLU A 265 12.11 39.63 33.83
N LYS A 266 11.72 38.89 34.89
CA LYS A 266 11.17 39.47 36.13
C LYS A 266 12.24 39.94 37.11
N GLU A 267 13.47 39.44 36.96
CA GLU A 267 14.63 39.81 37.79
C GLU A 267 15.44 40.98 37.21
N LYS A 268 15.11 41.44 35.99
CA LYS A 268 15.65 42.66 35.37
C LYS A 268 14.74 43.86 35.64
#